data_AF-A0AA35THK1-F1
#
_entry.id   AF-A0AA35THK1-F1
#
_cell.length_a   1.000
_cell.length_b   1.000
_cell.length_c   1.000
_cell.angle_alpha   90.00
_cell.angle_beta   90.00
_cell.angle_gamma   90.00
#
_symmetry.space_group_name_H-M   'P 1'
#
loop_
_entity.id
_entity.type
_entity.pdbx_description
1 polymer ?
#
loop_
_entity_poly.entity_id
_entity_poly.type
_entity_poly.pdbx_seq_one_letter_code
_entity_poly.pdbx_strand_id
1 'polypeptide(L)'
;MMQRKPPTTIEEQRPCLLVQTTDGWLKILDACSGECLRSAFVSSIIKFSSLDWADYYHTIQLKSTVSQIRRSGSRGLPPPTSDRLMIMYIFKIHPLQLAGSFSLNRSVFGAKIRDAELSEDVLVVSHSNNTFNFYSFRWMLKHCTVLEASLGEWLEMDGGGRCGIVGEPGFGVPLTMNIKECPPLLFTTQSSLGYGVQFGGSPAVFCHNSVPKFPDVFHIRALSGRHLVAELKNECPTMNDDVANFHFDNYQRFIHIHGCTYSSYKIRHADGQPHRLEKQYSVDFKQQSPIGYQLEQQDTPVITLSGRVVKRRSTDGGFNDLSSSLHKVELEDEVDLVFAVVTLPAGDDDVSAYLFFLDDKTGTILKTVEIPTWKQGLSNLIDYELDCILHVVQDGATSTCHYYRLTRTKR
;
A
#
# COMPACT_ATOMS: atom_id res chain seq x y z
N MET A 1 18.50 -9.17 -8.46
CA MET A 1 18.20 -9.31 -9.90
C MET A 1 17.54 -10.66 -10.11
N MET A 2 16.22 -10.76 -9.88
CA MET A 2 15.46 -11.87 -10.43
C MET A 2 15.17 -11.49 -11.87
N GLN A 3 15.87 -12.10 -12.82
CA GLN A 3 15.48 -12.01 -14.23
C GLN A 3 14.05 -12.59 -14.31
N ARG A 4 13.07 -11.75 -14.64
CA ARG A 4 11.71 -12.18 -14.94
C ARG A 4 11.82 -13.22 -16.06
N LYS A 5 11.57 -14.49 -15.75
CA LYS A 5 11.48 -15.51 -16.81
C LYS A 5 10.24 -15.16 -17.64
N PRO A 6 10.36 -15.11 -18.98
CA PRO A 6 9.19 -14.89 -19.81
C PRO A 6 8.17 -16.01 -19.57
N PRO A 7 6.86 -15.71 -19.62
CA PRO A 7 5.82 -16.74 -19.50
C PRO A 7 6.08 -17.82 -20.54
N THR A 8 6.22 -19.05 -20.04
CA THR A 8 6.59 -20.26 -20.79
C THR A 8 5.38 -20.96 -21.43
N THR A 9 4.15 -20.57 -21.09
CA THR A 9 2.93 -21.14 -21.65
C THR A 9 1.96 -20.07 -22.17
N ILE A 10 1.13 -20.42 -23.16
CA ILE A 10 0.09 -19.54 -23.72
C ILE A 10 -0.97 -19.18 -22.66
N GLU A 11 -1.19 -20.05 -21.66
CA GLU A 11 -2.08 -19.76 -20.52
C GLU A 11 -1.55 -18.65 -19.62
N GLU A 12 -0.22 -18.53 -19.45
CA GLU A 12 0.41 -17.47 -18.65
C GLU A 12 0.35 -16.09 -19.32
N GLN A 13 -0.13 -16.02 -20.57
CA GLN A 13 -0.31 -14.76 -21.31
C GLN A 13 -1.75 -14.26 -21.32
N ARG A 14 -2.72 -15.02 -20.81
CA ARG A 14 -4.12 -14.60 -20.80
C ARG A 14 -4.40 -13.68 -19.60
N PRO A 15 -5.09 -12.55 -19.80
CA PRO A 15 -5.53 -11.73 -18.68
C PRO A 15 -6.50 -12.56 -17.84
N CYS A 16 -6.24 -12.63 -16.53
CA CYS A 16 -7.02 -13.44 -15.60
C CYS A 16 -7.45 -12.63 -14.38
N LEU A 17 -8.61 -12.98 -13.81
CA LEU A 17 -9.12 -12.42 -12.57
C LEU A 17 -9.00 -13.46 -11.46
N LEU A 18 -8.35 -13.11 -10.37
CA LEU A 18 -8.33 -13.91 -9.15
C LEU A 18 -9.41 -13.41 -8.20
N VAL A 19 -10.34 -14.29 -7.83
CA VAL A 19 -11.50 -13.92 -7.02
C VAL A 19 -11.69 -14.86 -5.84
N GLN A 20 -12.09 -14.27 -4.70
CA GLN A 20 -12.59 -15.00 -3.54
C GLN A 20 -14.11 -14.81 -3.45
N THR A 21 -14.85 -15.91 -3.46
CA THR A 21 -16.31 -15.89 -3.43
C THR A 21 -16.84 -16.08 -2.01
N THR A 22 -18.03 -15.53 -1.72
CA THR A 22 -18.63 -15.53 -0.37
C THR A 22 -18.99 -16.94 0.15
N ASP A 23 -19.16 -17.90 -0.75
CA ASP A 23 -19.38 -19.33 -0.50
C ASP A 23 -18.07 -20.11 -0.29
N GLY A 24 -16.91 -19.46 -0.35
CA GLY A 24 -15.64 -20.02 0.13
C GLY A 24 -14.70 -20.54 -0.95
N TRP A 25 -14.94 -20.22 -2.23
CA TRP A 25 -14.04 -20.58 -3.32
C TRP A 25 -12.99 -19.51 -3.56
N LEU A 26 -11.80 -19.98 -3.91
CA LEU A 26 -10.79 -19.20 -4.61
C LEU A 26 -10.84 -19.63 -6.08
N LYS A 27 -11.02 -18.69 -7.01
CA LYS A 27 -11.13 -18.98 -8.44
C LYS A 27 -10.20 -18.09 -9.25
N ILE A 28 -9.63 -18.66 -10.31
CA ILE A 28 -8.98 -17.93 -11.39
C ILE A 28 -9.91 -17.98 -12.59
N LEU A 29 -10.36 -16.82 -13.04
CA LEU A 29 -11.26 -16.66 -14.17
C LEU A 29 -10.49 -16.06 -15.35
N ASP A 30 -10.84 -16.43 -16.57
CA ASP A 30 -10.42 -15.70 -17.77
C ASP A 30 -11.07 -14.30 -17.74
N ALA A 31 -10.27 -13.23 -17.86
CA ALA A 31 -10.78 -11.88 -17.73
C ALA A 31 -11.67 -11.45 -18.91
N CYS A 32 -11.56 -12.11 -20.06
CA CYS A 32 -12.33 -11.77 -21.25
C CYS A 32 -13.64 -12.56 -21.32
N SER A 33 -13.61 -13.87 -21.06
CA SER A 33 -14.79 -14.74 -21.14
C SER A 33 -15.52 -14.91 -19.81
N GLY A 34 -14.86 -14.67 -18.68
CA GLY A 34 -15.36 -15.01 -17.35
C GLY A 34 -15.34 -16.50 -17.03
N GLU A 35 -14.79 -17.33 -17.92
CA GLU A 35 -14.70 -18.78 -17.72
C GLU A 35 -13.80 -19.11 -16.52
N CYS A 36 -14.22 -20.06 -15.70
CA CYS A 36 -13.42 -20.51 -14.56
C CYS A 36 -12.29 -21.43 -15.03
N LEU A 37 -11.07 -20.91 -15.06
CA LEU A 37 -9.88 -21.66 -15.46
C LEU A 37 -9.43 -22.63 -14.36
N ARG A 38 -9.45 -22.17 -13.10
CA ARG A 38 -9.05 -22.97 -11.93
C ARG A 38 -9.85 -22.57 -10.71
N SER A 39 -10.08 -23.52 -9.80
CA SER A 39 -10.76 -23.23 -8.53
C SER A 39 -10.31 -24.15 -7.42
N ALA A 40 -10.31 -23.64 -6.20
CA ALA A 40 -10.14 -24.41 -4.98
C ALA A 40 -11.17 -23.94 -3.94
N PHE A 41 -11.94 -24.88 -3.41
CA PHE A 41 -12.82 -24.64 -2.28
C PHE A 41 -11.98 -24.57 -1.00
N VAL A 42 -11.92 -23.39 -0.38
CA VAL A 42 -11.10 -23.18 0.83
C VAL A 42 -11.89 -23.57 2.07
N SER A 43 -13.03 -22.90 2.30
CA SER A 43 -13.92 -23.19 3.43
C SER A 43 -15.26 -22.46 3.30
N SER A 44 -16.37 -23.11 3.61
CA SER A 44 -17.68 -22.46 3.77
C SER A 44 -17.93 -21.95 5.19
N ILE A 45 -17.13 -22.41 6.17
CA ILE A 45 -17.29 -22.09 7.60
C ILE A 45 -16.45 -20.87 7.96
N ILE A 46 -15.22 -20.81 7.47
CA ILE A 46 -14.32 -19.69 7.70
C ILE A 46 -14.69 -18.57 6.75
N LYS A 47 -14.81 -17.36 7.29
CA LYS A 47 -15.01 -16.14 6.49
C LYS A 47 -13.65 -15.49 6.24
N PHE A 48 -13.49 -14.96 5.04
CA PHE A 48 -12.25 -14.32 4.60
C PHE A 48 -12.46 -12.82 4.49
N SER A 49 -11.43 -12.06 4.85
CA SER A 49 -11.47 -10.59 4.85
C SER A 49 -10.57 -9.96 3.81
N SER A 50 -9.50 -10.64 3.39
CA SER A 50 -8.57 -10.10 2.40
C SER A 50 -7.97 -11.20 1.52
N LEU A 51 -7.68 -10.82 0.28
CA LEU A 51 -7.00 -11.60 -0.74
C LEU A 51 -5.97 -10.66 -1.36
N ASP A 52 -4.70 -10.90 -1.08
CA ASP A 52 -3.62 -9.96 -1.39
C ASP A 52 -2.44 -10.71 -2.01
N TRP A 53 -1.60 -9.98 -2.74
CA TRP A 53 -0.30 -10.49 -3.16
C TRP A 53 0.65 -10.60 -1.96
N ALA A 54 1.35 -11.72 -1.86
CA ALA A 54 2.49 -11.87 -0.96
C ALA A 54 3.82 -11.69 -1.72
N ASP A 55 3.85 -12.13 -2.98
CA ASP A 55 4.91 -11.85 -3.94
C ASP A 55 4.24 -11.69 -5.31
N TYR A 56 4.40 -10.52 -5.92
CA TYR A 56 3.68 -10.14 -7.14
C TYR A 56 3.85 -11.20 -8.23
N TYR A 57 2.73 -11.62 -8.83
CA TYR A 57 2.63 -12.68 -9.85
C TYR A 57 3.02 -14.10 -9.42
N HIS A 58 3.52 -14.30 -8.20
CA HIS A 58 4.04 -15.59 -7.77
C HIS A 58 3.16 -16.22 -6.68
N THR A 59 2.90 -15.46 -5.62
CA THR A 59 2.28 -15.97 -4.40
C THR A 59 1.21 -15.01 -3.90
N ILE A 60 0.05 -15.56 -3.53
CA ILE A 60 -1.04 -14.86 -2.86
C ILE A 60 -1.21 -15.35 -1.45
N GLN A 61 -1.75 -14.46 -0.61
CA GLN A 61 -2.22 -14.77 0.72
C GLN A 61 -3.73 -14.54 0.80
N LEU A 62 -4.41 -15.46 1.46
CA LEU A 62 -5.82 -15.35 1.79
C LEU A 62 -5.96 -15.38 3.31
N LYS A 63 -6.51 -14.30 3.87
CA LYS A 63 -6.64 -14.12 5.33
C LYS A 63 -8.07 -14.31 5.77
N SER A 64 -8.27 -15.10 6.83
CA SER A 64 -9.57 -15.16 7.48
C SER A 64 -9.89 -13.85 8.19
N THR A 65 -11.17 -13.58 8.40
CA THR A 65 -11.58 -12.54 9.34
C THR A 65 -10.95 -12.81 10.70
N VAL A 66 -10.55 -11.73 11.39
CA VAL A 66 -10.08 -11.81 12.76
C VAL A 66 -11.16 -12.49 13.60
N SER A 67 -10.81 -13.58 14.28
CA SER A 67 -11.73 -14.27 15.16
C SER A 67 -12.10 -13.32 16.30
N GLN A 68 -13.29 -12.74 16.19
CA GLN A 68 -13.87 -11.88 17.21
C GLN A 68 -14.10 -12.73 18.46
N ILE A 69 -13.75 -12.16 19.62
CA ILE A 69 -14.18 -12.70 20.91
C ILE A 69 -15.70 -12.62 20.88
N ARG A 70 -16.39 -13.78 20.83
CA ARG A 70 -17.83 -13.79 21.07
C ARG A 70 -18.03 -13.32 22.51
N ARG A 71 -18.44 -12.06 22.69
CA ARG A 71 -19.02 -11.57 23.95
C ARG A 71 -20.35 -12.28 24.13
N SER A 72 -20.32 -13.55 24.53
CA SER A 72 -21.50 -14.21 25.06
C SER A 72 -21.91 -13.42 26.30
N GLY A 73 -23.17 -12.96 26.33
CA GLY A 73 -23.77 -12.16 27.39
C GLY A 73 -23.95 -12.88 28.72
N SER A 74 -22.99 -13.70 29.16
CA SER A 74 -22.96 -14.29 30.48
C SER A 74 -22.32 -13.30 31.46
N ARG A 75 -23.17 -12.63 32.26
CA ARG A 75 -22.74 -11.82 33.41
C ARG A 75 -21.82 -12.68 34.31
N GLY A 76 -20.57 -12.26 34.47
CA GLY A 76 -19.69 -12.72 35.56
C GLY A 76 -18.56 -13.70 35.23
N LEU A 77 -18.37 -14.13 33.98
CA LEU A 77 -17.19 -14.92 33.58
C LEU A 77 -16.31 -14.11 32.60
N PRO A 78 -14.96 -14.16 32.73
CA PRO A 78 -14.08 -13.61 31.70
C PRO A 78 -14.44 -14.28 30.36
N PRO A 79 -14.61 -13.53 29.26
CA PRO A 79 -14.92 -14.13 27.97
C PRO A 79 -13.80 -15.11 27.59
N PRO A 80 -14.11 -16.29 27.03
CA PRO A 80 -13.09 -17.20 26.56
C PRO A 80 -12.31 -16.49 25.44
N THR A 81 -11.05 -16.16 25.72
CA THR A 81 -10.13 -15.64 24.71
C THR A 81 -9.79 -16.78 23.76
N SER A 82 -10.35 -16.76 22.55
CA SER A 82 -9.85 -17.61 21.46
C SER A 82 -8.37 -17.32 21.27
N ASP A 83 -7.53 -18.33 21.45
CA ASP A 83 -6.08 -18.20 21.28
C ASP A 83 -5.73 -17.84 19.82
N ARG A 84 -6.37 -18.52 18.87
CA ARG A 84 -6.29 -18.21 17.45
C ARG A 84 -6.81 -16.80 17.18
N LEU A 85 -6.04 -16.00 16.44
CA LEU A 85 -6.42 -14.68 15.91
C LEU A 85 -7.03 -14.80 14.52
N MET A 86 -6.36 -15.50 13.61
CA MET A 86 -6.80 -15.71 12.21
C MET A 86 -6.15 -16.95 11.62
N ILE A 87 -6.58 -17.31 10.41
CA ILE A 87 -5.98 -18.34 9.56
C ILE A 87 -5.47 -17.67 8.30
N MET A 88 -4.26 -18.03 7.89
CA MET A 88 -3.67 -17.60 6.63
C MET A 88 -3.47 -18.80 5.73
N TYR A 89 -3.86 -18.65 4.46
CA TYR A 89 -3.60 -19.60 3.39
C TYR A 89 -2.72 -18.95 2.35
N ILE A 90 -1.64 -19.62 1.97
CA ILE A 90 -0.66 -19.13 1.01
C ILE A 90 -0.72 -20.03 -0.22
N PHE A 91 -0.94 -19.44 -1.40
CA PHE A 91 -1.01 -20.17 -2.65
C PHE A 91 -0.02 -19.62 -3.67
N LYS A 92 0.58 -20.52 -4.45
CA LYS A 92 1.22 -20.17 -5.73
C LYS A 92 0.16 -20.13 -6.80
N ILE A 93 0.29 -19.26 -7.81
CA ILE A 93 -0.76 -19.06 -8.84
C ILE A 93 -0.48 -19.82 -10.14
N HIS A 94 0.80 -20.04 -10.47
CA HIS A 94 1.22 -20.68 -11.72
C HIS A 94 2.08 -21.94 -11.45
N PRO A 95 1.47 -23.13 -11.35
CA PRO A 95 0.02 -23.39 -11.27
C PRO A 95 -0.58 -23.09 -9.88
N LEU A 96 -1.92 -23.07 -9.79
CA LEU A 96 -2.61 -22.81 -8.51
C LEU A 96 -2.31 -23.97 -7.55
N GLN A 97 -1.53 -23.71 -6.51
CA GLN A 97 -1.05 -24.72 -5.57
C GLN A 97 -1.03 -24.18 -4.15
N LEU A 98 -1.36 -25.04 -3.18
CA LEU A 98 -1.20 -24.71 -1.77
C LEU A 98 0.29 -24.70 -1.41
N ALA A 99 0.80 -23.57 -0.95
CA ALA A 99 2.18 -23.44 -0.48
C ALA A 99 2.29 -23.66 1.03
N GLY A 100 1.26 -23.26 1.79
CA GLY A 100 1.20 -23.43 3.23
C GLY A 100 -0.05 -22.81 3.82
N SER A 101 -0.45 -23.28 4.98
CA SER A 101 -1.64 -22.81 5.71
C SER A 101 -1.45 -22.99 7.20
N PHE A 102 -1.72 -21.93 7.96
CA PHE A 102 -1.44 -21.90 9.40
C PHE A 102 -2.41 -21.01 10.15
N SER A 103 -2.56 -21.30 11.44
CA SER A 103 -3.23 -20.42 12.39
C SER A 103 -2.24 -19.46 13.04
N LEU A 104 -2.61 -18.19 13.11
CA LEU A 104 -1.87 -17.19 13.85
C LEU A 104 -2.42 -17.14 15.29
N ASN A 105 -1.62 -17.55 16.27
CA ASN A 105 -2.06 -17.71 17.66
C ASN A 105 -1.44 -16.67 18.60
N ARG A 106 -2.22 -16.16 19.55
CA ARG A 106 -1.80 -15.16 20.54
C ARG A 106 -0.81 -15.73 21.56
N SER A 107 -0.92 -17.01 21.89
CA SER A 107 0.01 -17.74 22.76
C SER A 107 1.43 -17.79 22.17
N VAL A 108 1.53 -17.88 20.84
CA VAL A 108 2.80 -18.03 20.11
C VAL A 108 3.42 -16.68 19.79
N PHE A 109 2.64 -15.78 19.16
CA PHE A 109 3.14 -14.50 18.69
C PHE A 109 2.93 -13.35 19.70
N GLY A 110 2.29 -13.63 20.84
CA GLY A 110 2.05 -12.68 21.93
C GLY A 110 0.61 -12.12 21.95
N ALA A 111 0.12 -11.81 23.15
CA ALA A 111 -1.28 -11.44 23.37
C ALA A 111 -1.75 -10.17 22.64
N LYS A 112 -0.82 -9.34 22.17
CA LYS A 112 -1.09 -8.02 21.56
C LYS A 112 -1.12 -8.03 20.03
N ILE A 113 -1.01 -9.20 19.38
CA ILE A 113 -1.11 -9.28 17.92
C ILE A 113 -2.45 -8.72 17.42
N ARG A 114 -2.41 -8.00 16.30
CA ARG A 114 -3.57 -7.40 15.65
C ARG A 114 -3.78 -7.95 14.25
N ASP A 115 -2.71 -8.07 13.48
CA ASP A 115 -2.75 -8.52 12.10
C ASP A 115 -1.42 -9.17 11.71
N ALA A 116 -1.40 -9.88 10.59
CA ALA A 116 -0.18 -10.31 9.94
C ALA A 116 -0.28 -10.26 8.43
N GLU A 117 0.86 -10.06 7.78
CA GLU A 117 0.99 -9.98 6.34
C GLU A 117 2.24 -10.71 5.89
N LEU A 118 2.15 -11.46 4.80
CA LEU A 118 3.29 -12.06 4.13
C LEU A 118 3.73 -11.16 2.98
N SER A 119 5.01 -10.81 2.95
CA SER A 119 5.64 -10.06 1.85
C SER A 119 7.04 -10.64 1.59
N GLU A 120 7.33 -11.07 0.35
CA GLU A 120 8.63 -11.61 -0.08
C GLU A 120 9.26 -12.61 0.92
N ASP A 121 8.55 -13.68 1.27
CA ASP A 121 8.98 -14.70 2.26
C ASP A 121 9.21 -14.18 3.70
N VAL A 122 8.75 -12.97 4.03
CA VAL A 122 8.78 -12.41 5.38
C VAL A 122 7.36 -12.26 5.91
N LEU A 123 7.09 -12.95 7.02
CA LEU A 123 5.86 -12.75 7.78
C LEU A 123 6.03 -11.54 8.70
N VAL A 124 5.26 -10.49 8.45
CA VAL A 124 5.18 -9.28 9.26
C VAL A 124 3.99 -9.40 10.19
N VAL A 125 4.23 -9.37 11.50
CA VAL A 125 3.18 -9.42 12.53
C VAL A 125 3.09 -8.07 13.22
N SER A 126 1.90 -7.47 13.17
CA SER A 126 1.63 -6.16 13.78
C SER A 126 1.00 -6.31 15.17
N HIS A 127 1.41 -5.44 16.09
CA HIS A 127 0.95 -5.46 17.47
C HIS A 127 0.25 -4.15 17.86
N SER A 128 -0.63 -4.22 18.86
CA SER A 128 -1.41 -3.08 19.35
C SER A 128 -0.60 -1.93 19.93
N ASN A 129 0.69 -2.15 20.21
CA ASN A 129 1.66 -1.15 20.65
C ASN A 129 2.51 -0.61 19.49
N ASN A 130 2.00 -0.63 18.25
CA ASN A 130 2.69 -0.09 17.07
C ASN A 130 4.03 -0.79 16.78
N THR A 131 4.19 -2.02 17.25
CA THR A 131 5.39 -2.83 17.02
C THR A 131 5.14 -3.80 15.88
N PHE A 132 6.13 -3.90 14.99
CA PHE A 132 6.14 -4.82 13.85
C PHE A 132 7.29 -5.81 14.04
N ASN A 133 6.94 -7.09 14.04
CA ASN A 133 7.87 -8.20 14.17
C ASN A 133 7.96 -8.96 12.85
N PHE A 134 9.17 -9.27 12.43
CA PHE A 134 9.46 -9.86 11.12
C PHE A 134 10.03 -11.26 11.31
N TYR A 135 9.43 -12.24 10.66
CA TYR A 135 9.80 -13.65 10.75
C TYR A 135 10.07 -14.23 9.36
N SER A 136 11.00 -15.18 9.26
CA SER A 136 11.24 -15.88 8.00
C SER A 136 10.14 -16.90 7.74
N PHE A 137 9.30 -16.64 6.73
CA PHE A 137 8.28 -17.60 6.31
C PHE A 137 8.91 -18.87 5.73
N ARG A 138 10.03 -18.74 5.01
CA ARG A 138 10.82 -19.89 4.54
C ARG A 138 11.29 -20.78 5.69
N TRP A 139 11.72 -20.21 6.82
CA TRP A 139 12.06 -20.99 8.00
C TRP A 139 10.83 -21.72 8.56
N MET A 140 9.69 -21.04 8.61
CA MET A 140 8.43 -21.63 9.09
C MET A 140 7.98 -22.78 8.21
N LEU A 141 7.99 -22.64 6.88
CA LEU A 141 7.68 -23.73 5.95
C LEU A 141 8.55 -24.96 6.17
N LYS A 142 9.84 -24.76 6.48
CA LYS A 142 10.78 -25.87 6.69
C LYS A 142 10.59 -26.58 8.04
N HIS A 143 10.24 -25.87 9.11
CA HIS A 143 10.25 -26.42 10.48
C HIS A 143 8.87 -26.58 11.12
N CYS A 144 7.85 -25.92 10.59
CA CYS A 144 6.49 -25.95 11.15
C CYS A 144 5.49 -26.74 10.29
N THR A 145 5.87 -27.17 9.08
CA THR A 145 5.01 -28.02 8.24
C THR A 145 4.90 -29.41 8.87
N VAL A 146 3.67 -29.84 9.11
CA VAL A 146 3.34 -31.12 9.74
C VAL A 146 2.48 -32.02 8.86
N LEU A 147 1.96 -31.47 7.76
CA LEU A 147 1.06 -32.15 6.83
C LEU A 147 1.38 -31.67 5.41
N GLU A 148 1.71 -32.62 4.53
CA GLU A 148 1.84 -32.37 3.10
C GLU A 148 0.46 -32.53 2.45
N ALA A 149 -0.02 -31.49 1.77
CA ALA A 149 -1.32 -31.48 1.10
C ALA A 149 -1.23 -30.67 -0.19
N SER A 150 -1.63 -31.27 -1.31
CA SER A 150 -1.71 -30.60 -2.61
C SER A 150 -3.16 -30.50 -3.06
N LEU A 151 -3.52 -29.40 -3.73
CA LEU A 151 -4.87 -29.22 -4.27
C LEU A 151 -5.20 -30.34 -5.28
N GLY A 152 -6.42 -30.88 -5.19
CA GLY A 152 -6.90 -31.96 -6.06
C GLY A 152 -6.45 -33.36 -5.66
N GLU A 153 -5.58 -33.51 -4.65
CA GLU A 153 -5.15 -34.82 -4.15
C GLU A 153 -6.03 -35.32 -3.01
N TRP A 154 -6.19 -36.65 -2.94
CA TRP A 154 -6.86 -37.30 -1.82
C TRP A 154 -5.97 -37.25 -0.59
N LEU A 155 -6.53 -36.79 0.53
CA LEU A 155 -5.83 -36.74 1.81
C LEU A 155 -6.61 -37.51 2.88
N GLU A 156 -5.89 -38.39 3.57
CA GLU A 156 -6.38 -39.09 4.76
C GLU A 156 -5.70 -38.51 6.01
N MET A 157 -6.51 -38.00 6.92
CA MET A 157 -6.00 -37.49 8.20
C MET A 157 -5.80 -38.65 9.17
N ASP A 158 -4.66 -38.66 9.86
CA ASP A 158 -4.35 -39.66 10.88
C ASP A 158 -5.44 -39.76 11.97
N GLY A 159 -5.66 -40.97 12.48
CA GLY A 159 -6.52 -41.21 13.65
C GLY A 159 -8.03 -41.23 13.38
N GLY A 160 -8.46 -41.53 12.15
CA GLY A 160 -9.88 -41.59 11.79
C GLY A 160 -10.51 -40.21 11.59
N GLY A 161 -9.69 -39.20 11.26
CA GLY A 161 -10.16 -37.86 10.92
C GLY A 161 -10.94 -37.80 9.61
N ARG A 162 -11.35 -36.58 9.22
CA ARG A 162 -11.92 -36.36 7.88
C ARG A 162 -10.91 -36.78 6.81
N CYS A 163 -11.38 -37.45 5.77
CA CYS A 163 -10.67 -37.67 4.52
C CYS A 163 -11.43 -36.99 3.38
N GLY A 164 -10.73 -36.72 2.28
CA GLY A 164 -11.33 -36.14 1.09
C GLY A 164 -10.31 -35.51 0.17
N ILE A 165 -10.81 -34.91 -0.91
CA ILE A 165 -9.97 -34.23 -1.90
C ILE A 165 -9.68 -32.81 -1.41
N VAL A 166 -8.40 -32.45 -1.32
CA VAL A 166 -7.97 -31.12 -0.88
C VAL A 166 -8.46 -30.08 -1.88
N GLY A 167 -9.18 -29.07 -1.39
CA GLY A 167 -9.75 -28.01 -2.24
C GLY A 167 -11.10 -28.35 -2.86
N GLU A 168 -11.76 -29.43 -2.46
CA GLU A 168 -13.12 -29.76 -2.90
C GLU A 168 -14.17 -29.52 -1.80
N PRO A 169 -15.44 -29.26 -2.16
CA PRO A 169 -16.54 -29.15 -1.20
C PRO A 169 -16.63 -30.35 -0.25
N GLY A 170 -16.86 -30.06 1.04
CA GLY A 170 -16.92 -31.06 2.10
C GLY A 170 -15.59 -31.25 2.84
N PHE A 171 -14.46 -31.15 2.14
CA PHE A 171 -13.12 -31.26 2.73
C PHE A 171 -12.43 -29.90 2.90
N GLY A 172 -12.39 -29.08 1.85
CA GLY A 172 -11.74 -27.77 1.86
C GLY A 172 -10.21 -27.84 1.89
N VAL A 173 -9.58 -26.76 2.35
CA VAL A 173 -8.11 -26.69 2.48
C VAL A 173 -7.72 -26.86 3.97
N PRO A 174 -6.92 -27.89 4.32
CA PRO A 174 -6.50 -28.15 5.69
C PRO A 174 -5.44 -27.15 6.17
N LEU A 175 -5.17 -27.14 7.48
CA LEU A 175 -3.98 -26.49 8.04
C LEU A 175 -2.78 -27.44 7.85
N THR A 176 -1.78 -26.98 7.12
CA THR A 176 -0.58 -27.77 6.78
C THR A 176 0.56 -27.55 7.78
N MET A 177 0.54 -26.42 8.48
CA MET A 177 1.58 -26.05 9.43
C MET A 177 1.03 -25.91 10.85
N ASN A 178 1.83 -26.32 11.82
CA ASN A 178 1.54 -26.19 13.24
C ASN A 178 2.67 -25.42 13.95
N ILE A 179 2.44 -24.13 14.16
CA ILE A 179 3.40 -23.24 14.81
C ILE A 179 3.17 -23.33 16.32
N LYS A 180 3.98 -24.15 17.00
CA LYS A 180 3.88 -24.35 18.46
C LYS A 180 4.71 -23.35 19.26
N GLU A 181 5.82 -22.91 18.69
CA GLU A 181 6.78 -21.98 19.28
C GLU A 181 6.97 -20.79 18.35
N CYS A 182 7.32 -19.62 18.93
CA CYS A 182 7.52 -18.42 18.14
C CYS A 182 8.73 -18.60 17.20
N PRO A 183 8.58 -18.39 15.87
CA PRO A 183 9.68 -18.49 14.93
C PRO A 183 10.83 -17.51 15.28
N PRO A 184 12.07 -17.75 14.83
CA PRO A 184 13.18 -16.83 15.03
C PRO A 184 12.87 -15.44 14.48
N LEU A 185 12.98 -14.43 15.35
CA LEU A 185 12.74 -13.03 15.00
C LEU A 185 13.92 -12.51 14.15
N LEU A 186 13.61 -12.05 12.93
CA LEU A 186 14.60 -11.42 12.05
C LEU A 186 14.83 -9.96 12.43
N PHE A 187 13.75 -9.24 12.68
CA PHE A 187 13.76 -7.81 12.89
C PHE A 187 12.55 -7.37 13.70
N THR A 188 12.70 -6.26 14.43
CA THR A 188 11.60 -5.59 15.14
C THR A 188 11.79 -4.10 15.02
N THR A 189 10.70 -3.38 14.79
CA THR A 189 10.68 -1.91 14.83
C THR A 189 9.32 -1.41 15.27
N GLN A 190 9.22 -0.11 15.52
CA GLN A 190 7.97 0.56 15.81
C GLN A 190 7.63 1.55 14.70
N SER A 191 6.36 1.58 14.33
CA SER A 191 5.82 2.48 13.30
C SER A 191 4.33 2.70 13.55
N SER A 192 3.75 3.75 13.02
CA SER A 192 2.30 3.90 13.05
C SER A 192 1.62 2.76 12.29
N LEU A 193 0.44 2.33 12.76
CA LEU A 193 -0.27 1.20 12.16
C LEU A 193 -0.71 1.46 10.71
N GLY A 194 -0.96 2.72 10.34
CA GLY A 194 -1.41 3.09 8.99
C GLY A 194 -0.28 3.16 7.95
N TYR A 195 0.96 3.38 8.36
CA TYR A 195 2.10 3.47 7.45
C TYR A 195 2.85 2.15 7.31
N GLY A 196 3.05 1.41 8.41
CA GLY A 196 3.83 0.17 8.39
C GLY A 196 5.34 0.41 8.28
N VAL A 197 6.07 -0.53 7.69
CA VAL A 197 7.54 -0.48 7.56
C VAL A 197 7.90 -0.95 6.16
N GLN A 198 8.75 -0.19 5.49
CA GLN A 198 9.19 -0.51 4.14
C GLN A 198 10.69 -0.80 4.11
N PHE A 199 11.13 -1.64 3.19
CA PHE A 199 12.53 -2.02 3.00
C PHE A 199 12.94 -1.78 1.55
N GLY A 200 14.22 -1.51 1.35
CA GLY A 200 14.77 -1.29 0.03
C GLY A 200 16.15 -0.65 0.08
N GLY A 201 16.59 -0.13 -1.06
CA GLY A 201 17.87 0.57 -1.21
C GLY A 201 19.04 -0.36 -1.43
N SER A 202 20.08 0.19 -2.03
CA SER A 202 21.42 -0.42 -2.08
C SER A 202 22.43 0.66 -1.72
N PRO A 203 22.94 0.69 -0.47
CA PRO A 203 22.81 -0.34 0.58
C PRO A 203 21.41 -0.41 1.21
N ALA A 204 21.09 -1.57 1.80
CA ALA A 204 19.77 -1.86 2.36
C ALA A 204 19.43 -0.96 3.55
N VAL A 205 18.27 -0.30 3.48
CA VAL A 205 17.69 0.53 4.53
C VAL A 205 16.24 0.13 4.76
N PHE A 206 15.66 0.63 5.85
CA PHE A 206 14.23 0.57 6.09
C PHE A 206 13.69 1.95 6.43
N CYS A 207 12.43 2.17 6.07
CA CYS A 207 11.68 3.39 6.36
C CYS A 207 10.50 3.07 7.26
N HIS A 208 10.33 3.90 8.28
CA HIS A 208 9.20 3.85 9.20
C HIS A 208 8.88 5.28 9.62
N ASN A 209 7.64 5.58 9.99
CA ASN A 209 7.35 6.86 10.59
C ASN A 209 7.64 6.85 12.10
N SER A 210 7.92 8.03 12.64
CA SER A 210 8.26 8.24 14.03
C SER A 210 7.04 7.91 14.90
N VAL A 211 7.29 7.04 15.89
CA VAL A 211 6.29 6.54 16.85
C VAL A 211 5.51 7.71 17.49
N PRO A 212 4.26 7.48 17.90
CA PRO A 212 2.99 7.91 17.29
C PRO A 212 2.69 9.42 17.45
N LYS A 213 3.66 10.24 17.85
CA LYS A 213 3.48 11.69 18.12
C LYS A 213 3.61 12.55 16.86
N PHE A 214 4.32 12.06 15.85
CA PHE A 214 4.65 12.80 14.63
C PHE A 214 4.51 11.88 13.41
N PRO A 215 3.27 11.62 12.93
CA PRO A 215 3.02 10.72 11.80
C PRO A 215 3.72 11.18 10.51
N ASP A 216 4.00 12.48 10.40
CA ASP A 216 4.59 13.19 9.25
C ASP A 216 6.13 13.22 9.27
N VAL A 217 6.75 12.49 10.21
CA VAL A 217 8.21 12.37 10.30
C VAL A 217 8.62 10.95 9.97
N PHE A 218 9.35 10.78 8.88
CA PHE A 218 9.83 9.50 8.39
C PHE A 218 11.32 9.33 8.68
N HIS A 219 11.67 8.19 9.29
CA HIS A 219 13.04 7.82 9.59
C HIS A 219 13.50 6.76 8.61
N ILE A 220 14.56 7.08 7.87
CA ILE A 220 15.26 6.13 7.01
C ILE A 220 16.51 5.68 7.77
N ARG A 221 16.60 4.38 8.04
CA ARG A 221 17.67 3.79 8.85
C ARG A 221 18.38 2.68 8.10
N ALA A 222 19.70 2.60 8.29
CA ALA A 222 20.47 1.50 7.73
C ALA A 222 20.01 0.18 8.34
N LEU A 223 19.79 -0.84 7.50
CA LEU A 223 19.41 -2.16 8.00
C LEU A 223 20.55 -2.75 8.85
N SER A 224 21.79 -2.56 8.41
CA SER A 224 23.00 -2.85 9.18
C SER A 224 23.23 -1.79 10.26
N GLY A 225 23.18 -2.20 11.53
CA GLY A 225 23.52 -1.33 12.66
C GLY A 225 22.44 -0.32 13.08
N ARG A 226 21.34 -0.17 12.30
CA ARG A 226 20.13 0.61 12.67
C ARG A 226 20.36 2.11 12.93
N HIS A 227 21.49 2.64 12.46
CA HIS A 227 21.77 4.07 12.55
C HIS A 227 20.89 4.86 11.58
N LEU A 228 20.60 6.12 11.95
CA LEU A 228 19.79 7.02 11.13
C LEU A 228 20.59 7.45 9.90
N VAL A 229 20.02 7.28 8.71
CA VAL A 229 20.57 7.71 7.43
C VAL A 229 20.00 9.07 7.05
N ALA A 230 18.69 9.24 7.21
CA ALA A 230 18.00 10.49 6.95
C ALA A 230 16.69 10.57 7.75
N GLU A 231 16.26 11.81 8.01
CA GLU A 231 14.95 12.15 8.51
C GLU A 231 14.25 13.00 7.45
N LEU A 232 13.07 12.56 7.02
CA LEU A 232 12.19 13.33 6.16
C LEU A 232 11.06 13.86 7.04
N LYS A 233 10.88 15.18 7.01
CA LYS A 233 9.82 15.86 7.76
C LYS A 233 9.30 17.00 6.92
N ASN A 234 8.03 17.31 7.07
CA ASN A 234 7.45 18.51 6.52
C ASN A 234 7.62 19.66 7.51
N GLU A 235 8.13 20.79 7.01
CA GLU A 235 8.33 22.00 7.82
C GLU A 235 7.04 22.84 7.89
N CYS A 236 6.05 22.56 7.03
CA CYS A 236 4.79 23.27 6.95
C CYS A 236 3.61 22.29 7.08
N PRO A 237 2.86 22.29 8.19
CA PRO A 237 1.69 21.42 8.31
C PRO A 237 0.68 21.73 7.19
N THR A 238 0.37 20.72 6.38
CA THR A 238 -0.64 20.78 5.32
C THR A 238 -1.86 19.95 5.69
N MET A 239 -3.00 20.17 5.02
CA MET A 239 -4.19 19.34 5.23
C MET A 239 -4.02 17.90 4.76
N ASN A 240 -3.15 17.66 3.77
CA ASN A 240 -2.91 16.33 3.24
C ASN A 240 -1.82 15.62 4.04
N ASP A 241 -2.03 14.33 4.29
CA ASP A 241 -1.06 13.45 4.95
C ASP A 241 0.22 13.37 4.11
N ASP A 242 1.37 13.47 4.77
CA ASP A 242 2.65 13.26 4.12
C ASP A 242 2.83 11.77 3.81
N VAL A 243 3.47 11.48 2.68
CA VAL A 243 3.73 10.12 2.22
C VAL A 243 5.20 10.00 1.87
N ALA A 244 5.92 9.10 2.53
CA ALA A 244 7.26 8.72 2.12
C ALA A 244 7.27 7.25 1.73
N ASN A 245 7.57 6.89 0.50
CA ASN A 245 7.60 5.49 0.07
C ASN A 245 8.88 5.19 -0.71
N PHE A 246 9.30 3.92 -0.69
CA PHE A 246 10.25 3.49 -1.72
C PHE A 246 9.60 3.56 -3.09
N HIS A 247 10.37 4.00 -4.08
CA HIS A 247 9.97 3.98 -5.47
C HIS A 247 9.94 2.53 -5.99
N PHE A 248 9.06 2.23 -6.93
CA PHE A 248 8.94 0.90 -7.55
C PHE A 248 10.13 0.49 -8.43
N ASP A 249 11.17 1.32 -8.55
CA ASP A 249 12.31 1.13 -9.47
C ASP A 249 13.39 0.20 -8.90
N ASN A 250 12.99 -1.00 -8.47
CA ASN A 250 13.80 -1.90 -7.63
C ASN A 250 14.13 -1.30 -6.26
N TYR A 251 13.27 -0.43 -5.74
CA TYR A 251 13.38 0.14 -4.40
C TYR A 251 14.70 0.93 -4.18
N GLN A 252 15.31 1.49 -5.23
CA GLN A 252 16.57 2.22 -5.10
C GLN A 252 16.38 3.72 -4.84
N ARG A 253 15.22 4.25 -5.25
CA ARG A 253 14.83 5.62 -4.95
C ARG A 253 13.79 5.66 -3.84
N PHE A 254 13.75 6.81 -3.19
CA PHE A 254 12.75 7.19 -2.20
C PHE A 254 11.94 8.35 -2.75
N ILE A 255 10.63 8.27 -2.58
CA ILE A 255 9.70 9.35 -2.87
C ILE A 255 9.26 9.95 -1.55
N HIS A 256 9.23 11.28 -1.47
CA HIS A 256 8.57 12.01 -0.41
C HIS A 256 7.56 12.97 -1.04
N ILE A 257 6.30 12.79 -0.70
CA ILE A 257 5.19 13.64 -1.07
C ILE A 257 4.77 14.37 0.19
N HIS A 258 4.84 15.69 0.15
CA HIS A 258 4.38 16.53 1.26
C HIS A 258 3.72 17.78 0.68
N GLY A 259 2.54 18.14 1.19
CA GLY A 259 1.73 19.22 0.61
C GLY A 259 1.47 19.04 -0.88
N CYS A 260 2.05 19.91 -1.72
CA CYS A 260 2.00 19.81 -3.19
C CYS A 260 3.38 19.61 -3.82
N THR A 261 4.33 19.07 -3.04
CA THR A 261 5.69 18.80 -3.51
C THR A 261 5.91 17.31 -3.64
N TYR A 262 6.33 16.89 -4.83
CA TYR A 262 6.86 15.55 -5.08
C TYR A 262 8.38 15.63 -5.10
N SER A 263 9.05 14.84 -4.26
CA SER A 263 10.52 14.80 -4.22
C SER A 263 11.03 13.38 -4.37
N SER A 264 12.04 13.20 -5.22
CA SER A 264 12.73 11.92 -5.42
C SER A 264 14.14 12.00 -4.85
N TYR A 265 14.55 10.93 -4.19
CA TYR A 265 15.83 10.82 -3.52
C TYR A 265 16.50 9.49 -3.84
N LYS A 266 17.83 9.47 -3.78
CA LYS A 266 18.63 8.26 -3.90
C LYS A 266 19.55 8.12 -2.71
N ILE A 267 19.79 6.90 -2.26
CA ILE A 267 20.80 6.65 -1.23
C ILE A 267 22.17 6.68 -1.90
N ARG A 268 23.04 7.57 -1.44
CA ARG A 268 24.45 7.59 -1.84
C ARG A 268 25.29 6.92 -0.77
N HIS A 269 26.16 6.03 -1.23
CA HIS A 269 27.26 5.48 -0.45
C HIS A 269 28.58 5.93 -1.08
N ALA A 270 29.49 6.43 -0.25
CA ALA A 270 30.87 6.71 -0.64
C ALA A 270 31.79 6.05 0.38
N ASP A 271 32.88 5.44 -0.07
CA ASP A 271 33.80 4.71 0.80
C ASP A 271 34.31 5.61 1.93
N GLY A 272 34.12 5.15 3.17
CA GLY A 272 34.53 5.87 4.38
C GLY A 272 33.59 6.99 4.84
N GLN A 273 32.41 7.18 4.22
CA GLN A 273 31.39 8.15 4.65
C GLN A 273 30.09 7.46 5.08
N PRO A 274 29.35 8.01 6.06
CA PRO A 274 28.04 7.50 6.42
C PRO A 274 27.09 7.59 5.22
N HIS A 275 26.15 6.64 5.14
CA HIS A 275 25.09 6.67 4.13
C HIS A 275 24.33 7.98 4.24
N ARG A 276 23.98 8.57 3.10
CA ARG A 276 23.19 9.79 3.05
C ARG A 276 22.14 9.72 1.96
N LEU A 277 21.03 10.41 2.18
CA LEU A 277 19.98 10.58 1.21
C LEU A 277 20.27 11.81 0.34
N GLU A 278 20.32 11.64 -0.97
CA GLU A 278 20.61 12.70 -1.95
C GLU A 278 19.36 12.96 -2.80
N LYS A 279 18.82 14.17 -2.71
CA LYS A 279 17.68 14.62 -3.52
C LYS A 279 18.10 14.64 -4.99
N GLN A 280 17.37 13.90 -5.84
CA GLN A 280 17.60 13.85 -7.28
C GLN A 280 16.87 15.01 -7.96
N TYR A 281 15.59 15.16 -7.67
CA TYR A 281 14.76 16.25 -8.16
C TYR A 281 13.59 16.49 -7.18
N SER A 282 12.95 17.64 -7.33
CA SER A 282 11.78 18.02 -6.54
C SER A 282 10.91 18.93 -7.40
N VAL A 283 9.61 18.67 -7.38
CA VAL A 283 8.61 19.39 -8.16
C VAL A 283 7.56 19.90 -7.21
N ASP A 284 7.50 21.22 -7.07
CA ASP A 284 6.43 21.92 -6.36
C ASP A 284 5.35 22.30 -7.37
N PHE A 285 4.24 21.56 -7.36
CA PHE A 285 3.15 21.77 -8.32
C PHE A 285 2.49 23.14 -8.20
N LYS A 286 2.64 23.84 -7.07
CA LYS A 286 2.13 25.22 -6.92
C LYS A 286 2.86 26.20 -7.83
N GLN A 287 4.18 26.02 -7.96
CA GLN A 287 5.02 26.85 -8.82
C GLN A 287 4.86 26.53 -10.30
N GLN A 288 4.23 25.39 -10.62
CA GLN A 288 4.03 24.89 -11.98
C GLN A 288 2.63 25.25 -12.52
N SER A 289 1.91 26.13 -11.82
CA SER A 289 0.59 26.57 -12.24
C SER A 289 0.63 27.14 -13.67
N PRO A 290 -0.20 26.63 -14.59
CA PRO A 290 -0.35 27.21 -15.93
C PRO A 290 -0.83 28.67 -15.92
N ILE A 291 -1.45 29.10 -14.81
CA ILE A 291 -2.03 30.45 -14.64
C ILE A 291 -0.98 31.45 -14.14
N GLY A 292 0.26 31.02 -13.87
CA GLY A 292 1.31 31.90 -13.37
C GLY A 292 1.01 32.33 -11.93
N TYR A 293 1.12 31.38 -11.00
CA TYR A 293 1.06 31.69 -9.57
C TYR A 293 2.26 32.56 -9.20
N GLN A 294 2.06 33.87 -9.07
CA GLN A 294 2.93 34.67 -8.22
C GLN A 294 2.56 34.29 -6.80
N LEU A 295 3.47 33.59 -6.10
CA LEU A 295 3.41 33.52 -4.64
C LEU A 295 3.08 34.93 -4.13
N GLU A 296 2.04 35.06 -3.32
CA GLU A 296 1.85 36.23 -2.47
C GLU A 296 3.05 36.33 -1.52
N GLN A 297 4.19 36.79 -2.02
CA GLN A 297 5.14 37.57 -1.25
C GLN A 297 4.67 39.03 -1.27
N GLN A 298 3.41 39.29 -0.96
CA GLN A 298 3.02 40.63 -0.51
C GLN A 298 3.33 40.73 0.97
N ASP A 299 4.63 40.80 1.27
CA ASP A 299 5.14 41.39 2.51
C ASP A 299 5.14 42.93 2.37
N THR A 300 4.16 43.49 1.63
CA THR A 300 3.95 44.93 1.54
C THR A 300 3.18 45.38 2.78
N PRO A 301 3.81 46.14 3.69
CA PRO A 301 3.11 46.64 4.87
C PRO A 301 1.93 47.50 4.45
N VAL A 302 0.74 47.17 4.94
CA VAL A 302 -0.42 48.05 4.80
C VAL A 302 -0.19 49.27 5.69
N ILE A 303 0.04 50.42 5.06
CA ILE A 303 0.16 51.72 5.74
C ILE A 303 -1.25 52.32 5.77
N THR A 304 -1.80 52.49 6.96
CA THR A 304 -3.09 53.18 7.11
C THR A 304 -2.95 54.67 6.78
N LEU A 305 -4.04 55.36 6.47
CA LEU A 305 -4.07 56.81 6.19
C LEU A 305 -3.48 57.69 7.32
N SER A 306 -3.23 57.12 8.52
CA SER A 306 -2.54 57.78 9.64
C SER A 306 -1.04 57.49 9.71
N GLY A 307 -0.46 56.82 8.71
CA GLY A 307 0.97 56.51 8.64
C GLY A 307 1.42 55.34 9.51
N ARG A 308 0.50 54.56 10.10
CA ARG A 308 0.86 53.38 10.89
C ARG A 308 1.10 52.19 9.97
N VAL A 309 2.30 51.61 10.08
CA VAL A 309 2.66 50.32 9.46
C VAL A 309 2.01 49.20 10.27
N VAL A 310 0.99 48.57 9.70
CA VAL A 310 0.38 47.38 10.29
C VAL A 310 1.10 46.17 9.71
N LYS A 311 1.99 45.54 10.49
CA LYS A 311 2.43 44.17 10.21
C LYS A 311 1.20 43.28 10.40
N ARG A 312 0.69 42.70 9.32
CA ARG A 312 -0.38 41.71 9.36
C ARG A 312 0.16 40.54 10.20
N ARG A 313 -0.28 40.43 11.47
CA ARG A 313 -0.10 39.19 12.21
C ARG A 313 -0.99 38.18 11.50
N SER A 314 -0.38 37.14 10.95
CA SER A 314 -1.07 35.95 10.47
C SER A 314 -1.71 35.24 11.67
N THR A 315 -2.80 35.80 12.15
CA THR A 315 -3.72 35.17 13.08
C THR A 315 -5.06 35.12 12.38
N ASP A 316 -5.21 34.12 11.53
CA ASP A 316 -6.50 33.48 11.31
C ASP A 316 -6.24 31.99 11.11
N GLY A 317 -6.59 31.20 12.13
CA GLY A 317 -6.83 29.77 12.02
C GLY A 317 -8.17 29.50 11.35
N GLY A 318 -8.45 30.22 10.26
CA GLY A 318 -9.49 29.87 9.31
C GLY A 318 -8.85 28.94 8.28
N PHE A 319 -9.28 27.68 8.26
CA PHE A 319 -8.97 26.77 7.16
C PHE A 319 -9.46 27.43 5.87
N ASN A 320 -8.54 27.95 5.07
CA ASN A 320 -8.88 28.33 3.71
C ASN A 320 -9.00 27.03 2.93
N ASP A 321 -10.23 26.55 2.72
CA ASP A 321 -10.55 25.37 1.89
C ASP A 321 -10.02 25.51 0.44
N LEU A 322 -9.56 26.71 0.08
CA LEU A 322 -8.93 27.08 -1.19
C LEU A 322 -7.40 27.00 -1.11
N SER A 323 -6.85 26.06 -0.35
CA SER A 323 -5.41 25.77 -0.40
C SER A 323 -5.14 24.73 -1.49
N SER A 324 -4.05 24.91 -2.25
CA SER A 324 -3.65 23.90 -3.23
C SER A 324 -3.47 22.55 -2.55
N SER A 325 -3.95 21.49 -3.19
CA SER A 325 -3.87 20.13 -2.64
C SER A 325 -3.48 19.14 -3.72
N LEU A 326 -2.66 18.17 -3.33
CA LEU A 326 -2.23 17.05 -4.16
C LEU A 326 -3.02 15.83 -3.72
N HIS A 327 -3.91 15.35 -4.60
CA HIS A 327 -4.86 14.29 -4.29
C HIS A 327 -4.28 12.90 -4.53
N LYS A 328 -3.45 12.77 -5.57
CA LYS A 328 -2.97 11.48 -6.04
C LYS A 328 -1.63 11.63 -6.75
N VAL A 329 -0.74 10.68 -6.53
CA VAL A 329 0.47 10.49 -7.32
C VAL A 329 0.64 9.01 -7.58
N GLU A 330 0.72 8.63 -8.85
CA GLU A 330 0.95 7.25 -9.26
C GLU A 330 2.00 7.17 -10.37
N LEU A 331 2.67 6.03 -10.43
CA LEU A 331 3.63 5.68 -11.47
C LEU A 331 2.94 4.76 -12.47
N GLU A 332 3.04 5.12 -13.74
CA GLU A 332 2.68 4.27 -14.86
C GLU A 332 3.94 3.62 -15.41
N ASP A 333 4.10 2.32 -15.14
CA ASP A 333 5.34 1.58 -15.39
C ASP A 333 5.56 1.25 -16.88
N GLU A 334 4.49 1.18 -17.69
CA GLU A 334 4.62 0.93 -19.13
C GLU A 334 5.23 2.10 -19.91
N VAL A 335 5.11 3.33 -19.40
CA VAL A 335 5.53 4.57 -20.08
C VAL A 335 6.58 5.37 -19.33
N ASP A 336 7.10 4.87 -18.19
CA ASP A 336 8.05 5.57 -17.32
C ASP A 336 7.54 6.98 -16.89
N LEU A 337 6.23 7.13 -16.66
CA LEU A 337 5.62 8.41 -16.29
C LEU A 337 5.09 8.38 -14.86
N VAL A 338 5.28 9.49 -14.14
CA VAL A 338 4.54 9.76 -12.92
C VAL A 338 3.40 10.70 -13.29
N PHE A 339 2.17 10.41 -12.87
CA PHE A 339 1.09 11.37 -12.94
C PHE A 339 0.67 11.86 -11.55
N ALA A 340 0.32 13.14 -11.46
CA ALA A 340 -0.11 13.78 -10.23
C ALA A 340 -1.42 14.55 -10.46
N VAL A 341 -2.39 14.33 -9.58
CA VAL A 341 -3.67 15.04 -9.56
C VAL A 341 -3.60 16.15 -8.53
N VAL A 342 -3.63 17.40 -8.99
CA VAL A 342 -3.44 18.58 -8.14
C VAL A 342 -4.56 19.56 -8.37
N THR A 343 -5.14 20.08 -7.30
CA THR A 343 -6.02 21.24 -7.35
C THR A 343 -5.26 22.50 -6.97
N LEU A 344 -5.41 23.53 -7.79
CA LEU A 344 -4.83 24.85 -7.61
C LEU A 344 -5.97 25.89 -7.56
N PRO A 345 -5.86 26.94 -6.73
CA PRO A 345 -6.91 27.95 -6.72
C PRO A 345 -6.95 28.73 -8.05
N ALA A 346 -8.15 29.13 -8.45
CA ALA A 346 -8.48 29.67 -9.77
C ALA A 346 -9.32 30.96 -9.64
N GLY A 347 -8.93 31.84 -8.72
CA GLY A 347 -9.66 33.06 -8.38
C GLY A 347 -9.95 33.15 -6.88
N ASP A 348 -10.81 34.10 -6.50
CA ASP A 348 -11.11 34.37 -5.08
C ASP A 348 -11.85 33.22 -4.37
N ASP A 349 -12.58 32.36 -5.09
CA ASP A 349 -13.38 31.26 -4.52
C ASP A 349 -13.47 29.99 -5.41
N ASP A 350 -12.62 29.87 -6.42
CA ASP A 350 -12.67 28.73 -7.37
C ASP A 350 -11.39 27.89 -7.34
N VAL A 351 -11.48 26.64 -7.76
CA VAL A 351 -10.39 25.67 -7.79
C VAL A 351 -10.38 24.91 -9.11
N SER A 352 -9.27 25.01 -9.84
CA SER A 352 -9.03 24.20 -11.03
C SER A 352 -8.22 22.96 -10.68
N ALA A 353 -8.65 21.81 -11.19
CA ALA A 353 -7.90 20.57 -11.09
C ALA A 353 -7.05 20.33 -12.34
N TYR A 354 -5.84 19.85 -12.10
CA TYR A 354 -4.85 19.58 -13.13
C TYR A 354 -4.26 18.19 -12.93
N LEU A 355 -4.03 17.51 -14.05
CA LEU A 355 -3.23 16.31 -14.16
C LEU A 355 -1.86 16.70 -14.70
N PHE A 356 -0.82 16.53 -13.90
CA PHE A 356 0.57 16.73 -14.29
C PHE A 356 1.19 15.38 -14.66
N PHE A 357 1.82 15.30 -15.83
CA PHE A 357 2.62 14.16 -16.27
C PHE A 357 4.09 14.52 -16.18
N LEU A 358 4.83 13.75 -15.40
CA LEU A 358 6.26 13.94 -15.16
C LEU A 358 7.04 12.78 -15.75
N ASP A 359 8.19 13.09 -16.33
CA ASP A 359 9.22 12.11 -16.59
C ASP A 359 9.74 11.56 -15.25
N ASP A 360 9.61 10.25 -15.02
CA ASP A 360 9.99 9.63 -13.74
C ASP A 360 11.48 9.83 -13.41
N LYS A 361 12.37 9.91 -14.41
CA LYS A 361 13.82 9.93 -14.15
C LYS A 361 14.33 11.32 -13.80
N THR A 362 13.78 12.35 -14.44
CA THR A 362 14.24 13.74 -14.35
C THR A 362 13.32 14.63 -13.52
N GLY A 363 12.07 14.23 -13.32
CA GLY A 363 11.03 15.07 -12.72
C GLY A 363 10.55 16.20 -13.63
N THR A 364 10.92 16.18 -14.91
CA THR A 364 10.49 17.21 -15.87
C THR A 364 9.00 17.04 -16.16
N ILE A 365 8.23 18.12 -16.06
CA ILE A 365 6.82 18.11 -16.46
C ILE A 365 6.76 18.04 -17.99
N LEU A 366 6.22 16.94 -18.50
CA LEU A 366 6.05 16.69 -19.93
C LEU A 366 4.73 17.23 -20.46
N LYS A 367 3.69 17.20 -19.63
CA LYS A 367 2.35 17.66 -20.00
C LYS A 367 1.53 18.03 -18.76
N THR A 368 0.68 19.04 -18.92
CA THR A 368 -0.35 19.41 -17.94
C THR A 368 -1.71 19.39 -18.63
N VAL A 369 -2.71 18.79 -18.01
CA VAL A 369 -4.07 18.68 -18.54
C VAL A 369 -5.04 19.19 -17.48
N GLU A 370 -5.86 20.18 -17.80
CA GLU A 370 -6.94 20.62 -16.92
C GLU A 370 -8.09 19.59 -16.92
N ILE A 371 -8.69 19.34 -15.76
CA ILE A 371 -9.84 18.45 -15.59
C ILE A 371 -11.11 19.31 -15.43
N PRO A 372 -11.86 19.56 -16.51
CA PRO A 372 -12.94 20.54 -16.51
C PRO A 372 -14.18 20.09 -15.74
N THR A 373 -14.29 18.80 -15.39
CA THR A 373 -15.46 18.25 -14.67
C THR A 373 -15.17 18.05 -13.19
N TRP A 374 -14.06 18.59 -12.68
CA TRP A 374 -13.75 18.53 -11.27
C TRP A 374 -14.83 19.23 -10.45
N LYS A 375 -15.25 18.59 -9.35
CA LYS A 375 -16.22 19.18 -8.43
C LYS A 375 -15.63 19.18 -7.02
N GLN A 376 -15.30 20.37 -6.52
CA GLN A 376 -14.81 20.54 -5.15
C GLN A 376 -15.84 20.05 -4.14
N GLY A 377 -15.38 19.41 -3.06
CA GLY A 377 -16.23 18.87 -2.01
C GLY A 377 -16.92 17.54 -2.34
N LEU A 378 -16.83 17.05 -3.57
CA LEU A 378 -17.29 15.71 -3.95
C LEU A 378 -16.13 14.71 -3.97
N SER A 379 -16.47 13.42 -3.96
CA SER A 379 -15.50 12.35 -4.17
C SER A 379 -15.14 12.30 -5.65
N ASN A 380 -13.87 12.60 -5.97
CA ASN A 380 -13.31 12.56 -7.31
C ASN A 380 -12.25 11.45 -7.35
N LEU A 381 -12.44 10.45 -8.20
CA LEU A 381 -11.48 9.37 -8.46
C LEU A 381 -10.93 9.55 -9.86
N ILE A 382 -9.61 9.65 -9.99
CA ILE A 382 -8.93 9.78 -11.29
C ILE A 382 -7.92 8.64 -11.45
N ASP A 383 -8.08 7.90 -12.53
CA ASP A 383 -7.14 6.88 -12.98
C ASP A 383 -6.65 7.23 -14.39
N TYR A 384 -5.41 6.87 -14.67
CA TYR A 384 -4.78 7.03 -15.96
C TYR A 384 -4.16 5.69 -16.36
N GLU A 385 -4.42 5.29 -17.60
CA GLU A 385 -3.89 4.08 -18.19
C GLU A 385 -3.57 4.40 -19.65
N LEU A 386 -2.30 4.24 -20.06
CA LEU A 386 -1.84 4.46 -21.44
C LEU A 386 -2.20 5.84 -22.06
N ASP A 387 -3.30 5.95 -22.82
CA ASP A 387 -3.78 7.18 -23.44
C ASP A 387 -5.15 7.63 -22.90
N CYS A 388 -5.64 6.96 -21.86
CA CYS A 388 -6.98 7.10 -21.32
C CYS A 388 -6.92 7.70 -19.92
N ILE A 389 -7.77 8.69 -19.65
CA ILE A 389 -7.99 9.23 -18.30
C ILE A 389 -9.45 8.96 -17.94
N LEU A 390 -9.64 8.22 -16.86
CA LEU A 390 -10.94 7.95 -16.27
C LEU A 390 -11.13 8.88 -15.09
N HIS A 391 -12.26 9.61 -15.05
CA HIS A 391 -12.63 10.46 -13.94
C HIS A 391 -14.02 10.10 -13.46
N VAL A 392 -14.13 9.57 -12.24
CA VAL A 392 -15.41 9.24 -11.61
C VAL A 392 -15.71 10.26 -10.52
N VAL A 393 -16.83 10.96 -10.67
CA VAL A 393 -17.36 11.91 -9.69
C VAL A 393 -18.55 11.25 -8.99
N GLN A 394 -18.47 11.11 -7.67
CA GLN A 394 -19.57 10.57 -6.87
C GLN A 394 -20.27 11.70 -6.10
N ASP A 395 -21.58 11.81 -6.32
CA ASP A 395 -22.49 12.74 -5.64
C ASP A 395 -23.59 11.94 -4.95
N GLY A 396 -23.38 11.66 -3.66
CA GLY A 396 -24.24 10.79 -2.86
C GLY A 396 -24.37 9.40 -3.48
N ALA A 397 -25.59 9.05 -3.91
CA ALA A 397 -25.88 7.76 -4.53
C ALA A 397 -25.62 7.74 -6.05
N THR A 398 -25.33 8.88 -6.67
CA THR A 398 -25.09 8.97 -8.11
C THR A 398 -23.59 9.01 -8.40
N SER A 399 -23.16 8.29 -9.44
CA SER A 399 -21.79 8.30 -9.92
C SER A 399 -21.79 8.66 -11.39
N THR A 400 -21.03 9.70 -11.76
CA THR A 400 -20.83 10.11 -13.16
C THR A 400 -19.40 9.75 -13.56
N CYS A 401 -19.26 9.10 -14.70
CA CYS A 401 -17.96 8.74 -15.25
C CYS A 401 -17.67 9.58 -16.48
N HIS A 402 -16.56 10.30 -16.46
CA HIS A 402 -16.01 11.06 -17.58
C HIS A 402 -14.79 10.32 -18.11
N TYR A 403 -14.75 10.16 -19.43
CA TYR A 403 -13.66 9.50 -20.12
C TYR A 403 -12.98 10.49 -21.06
N TYR A 404 -11.68 10.69 -20.86
CA TYR A 404 -10.86 11.53 -21.73
C TYR A 404 -9.83 10.67 -22.43
N ARG A 405 -9.57 10.99 -23.69
CA ARG A 405 -8.53 10.34 -24.47
C ARG A 405 -7.49 11.34 -24.94
N LEU A 406 -6.24 11.09 -24.62
CA LEU A 406 -5.12 11.89 -25.08
C LEU A 406 -4.91 11.63 -26.57
N THR A 407 -5.16 12.65 -27.38
CA THR A 407 -4.90 12.57 -28.83
C THR A 407 -3.50 13.07 -29.15
N ARG A 408 -2.84 12.41 -30.10
CA ARG A 408 -1.59 12.93 -30.68
C ARG A 408 -1.94 14.10 -31.57
N THR A 409 -1.37 15.27 -31.30
CA THR A 409 -1.30 16.33 -32.30
C THR A 409 -0.40 15.82 -33.44
N LYS A 410 -0.97 15.63 -34.64
CA LYS A 410 -0.16 15.41 -35.84
C LYS A 410 0.74 16.65 -35.99
N ARG A 411 2.05 16.47 -35.81
CA ARG A 411 3.04 17.49 -36.16
C ARG A 411 3.26 17.48 -37.66
#